data_AF-Q0D5R0-F1
#
_entry.id   AF-Q0D5R0-F1
#
_cell.length_a   1.000
_cell.length_b   1.000
_cell.length_c   1.000
_cell.angle_alpha   90.00
_cell.angle_beta   90.00
_cell.angle_gamma   90.00
#
_symmetry.space_group_name_H-M   'P 1'
#
loop_
_entity.id
_entity.type
_entity.pdbx_description
1 polymer ?
#
loop_
_entity_poly.entity_id
_entity_poly.type
_entity_poly.pdbx_seq_one_letter_code
_entity_poly.pdbx_strand_id
1 'polypeptide(L)'
;ILVYEYMPNRSLDTILFDAQKIKELNWGQRFKIINGIARGLQYLHEDSQLKIVHRDLKASNVLLDSAYNPKISDFGLAKIFERDQSKVITHRIAGT
;
A
#
# COMPACT_ATOMS: atom_id res chain seq x y z
N ILE A 1 -9.78 -15.83 10.01
CA ILE A 1 -8.39 -15.50 10.42
C ILE A 1 -7.55 -15.50 9.15
N LEU A 2 -6.75 -14.46 8.92
CA LEU A 2 -5.83 -14.35 7.80
C LEU A 2 -4.41 -14.48 8.35
N VAL A 3 -3.56 -15.25 7.67
CA VAL A 3 -2.16 -15.46 8.04
C VAL A 3 -1.29 -14.95 6.91
N TYR A 4 -0.32 -14.10 7.23
CA TYR A 4 0.60 -13.50 6.28
C TYR A 4 2.04 -13.75 6.70
N GLU A 5 2.94 -13.64 5.73
CA GLU A 5 4.37 -13.53 6.03
C GLU A 5 4.66 -12.30 6.90
N TYR A 6 5.60 -12.46 7.83
CA TYR A 6 6.00 -11.38 8.71
C TYR A 6 6.89 -10.36 7.98
N MET A 7 6.58 -9.08 8.13
CA MET A 7 7.33 -7.96 7.54
C MET A 7 8.28 -7.37 8.59
N PRO A 8 9.60 -7.65 8.53
CA PRO A 8 10.53 -7.30 9.60
C PRO A 8 10.77 -5.80 9.75
N ASN A 9 10.65 -5.03 8.67
CA ASN A 9 10.81 -3.57 8.71
C ASN A 9 9.51 -2.83 9.04
N ARG A 10 8.45 -3.56 9.44
CA ARG A 10 7.16 -3.04 9.89
C ARG A 10 6.51 -2.12 8.85
N SER A 11 5.60 -1.26 9.28
CA SER A 11 4.93 -0.27 8.44
C SER A 11 5.79 0.98 8.22
N LEU A 12 5.60 1.62 7.07
CA LEU A 12 6.39 2.76 6.60
C LEU A 12 6.30 3.98 7.52
N ASP A 13 5.16 4.19 8.19
CA ASP A 13 4.99 5.25 9.20
C ASP A 13 6.00 5.14 10.36
N THR A 14 6.35 3.91 10.78
CA THR A 14 7.33 3.68 11.85
C THR A 14 8.75 4.12 11.50
N ILE A 15 9.01 4.39 10.21
CA ILE A 15 10.27 4.92 9.70
C ILE A 15 10.12 6.41 9.39
N LEU A 16 9.03 6.82 8.73
CA LEU A 16 8.83 8.21 8.32
C LEU A 16 8.67 9.16 9.51
N PHE A 17 8.06 8.70 10.60
CA PHE A 17 7.80 9.53 11.79
C PHE A 17 8.82 9.33 12.90
N ASP A 18 9.89 8.55 12.65
CA ASP A 18 11.02 8.41 13.55
C ASP A 18 12.21 9.23 13.01
N ALA A 19 12.58 10.28 13.74
CA ALA A 19 13.61 11.23 13.34
C ALA A 19 15.01 10.62 13.18
N GLN A 20 15.28 9.46 13.78
CA GLN A 20 16.55 8.76 13.59
C GLN A 20 16.44 7.79 12.42
N LYS A 21 15.38 6.98 12.34
CA LYS A 21 15.24 5.98 11.27
C LYS A 21 15.09 6.59 9.89
N ILE A 22 14.42 7.74 9.75
CA ILE A 22 14.29 8.40 8.44
C ILE A 22 15.64 8.77 7.81
N LYS A 23 16.68 8.99 8.65
CA LYS A 23 18.05 9.27 8.19
C LYS A 23 18.75 8.04 7.63
N GLU A 24 18.29 6.84 7.99
CA GLU A 24 18.81 5.58 7.45
C GLU A 24 18.35 5.33 6.02
N LEU A 25 17.22 5.93 5.60
CA LEU A 25 16.73 5.84 4.23
C LEU A 25 17.40 6.86 3.32
N ASN A 26 18.35 6.39 2.50
CA ASN A 26 18.90 7.18 1.41
C ASN A 26 17.86 7.39 0.27
N TRP A 27 18.16 8.31 -0.64
CA TRP A 27 17.25 8.63 -1.75
C TRP A 27 16.89 7.43 -2.63
N GLY A 28 17.85 6.53 -2.89
CA GLY A 28 17.62 5.32 -3.67
C GLY A 28 16.60 4.39 -3.00
N GLN A 29 16.68 4.21 -1.68
CA GLN A 29 15.70 3.43 -0.92
C GLN A 29 14.33 4.11 -0.92
N ARG A 30 14.27 5.44 -0.74
CA ARG A 30 13.01 6.19 -0.81
C ARG A 30 12.34 6.05 -2.17
N PHE A 31 13.10 6.20 -3.25
CA PHE A 31 12.60 6.03 -4.61
C PHE A 31 12.11 4.59 -4.85
N LYS A 32 12.84 3.58 -4.35
CA LYS A 32 12.43 2.18 -4.42
C LYS A 32 11.08 1.94 -3.73
N ILE A 33 10.88 2.52 -2.54
CA ILE A 33 9.61 2.45 -1.81
C ILE A 33 8.49 3.15 -2.60
N ILE A 34 8.71 4.37 -3.08
CA ILE A 34 7.69 5.12 -3.86
C ILE A 34 7.28 4.33 -5.11
N ASN A 35 8.25 3.88 -5.90
CA ASN A 35 8.00 3.13 -7.12
C ASN A 35 7.30 1.79 -6.84
N GLY A 36 7.67 1.09 -5.77
CA GLY A 36 7.00 -0.14 -5.36
C GLY A 36 5.54 0.07 -4.98
N ILE A 37 5.23 1.13 -4.22
CA ILE A 37 3.85 1.50 -3.88
C ILE A 37 3.06 1.84 -5.15
N ALA A 38 3.63 2.65 -6.05
CA ALA A 38 2.99 3.04 -7.30
C ALA A 38 2.67 1.81 -8.18
N ARG A 39 3.60 0.87 -8.30
CA ARG A 39 3.37 -0.41 -9.01
C ARG A 39 2.30 -1.25 -8.35
N GLY A 40 2.32 -1.32 -7.01
CA GLY A 40 1.27 -2.01 -6.25
C GLY A 40 -0.11 -1.42 -6.53
N LEU A 41 -0.23 -0.09 -6.54
CA LEU A 41 -1.49 0.59 -6.85
C LEU A 41 -1.92 0.40 -8.31
N GLN A 42 -0.99 0.51 -9.26
CA GLN A 42 -1.27 0.25 -10.67
C GLN A 42 -1.82 -1.17 -10.86
N TYR A 43 -1.18 -2.15 -10.22
CA TYR A 43 -1.64 -3.53 -10.26
C TYR A 43 -3.07 -3.68 -9.72
N LEU A 44 -3.36 -3.06 -8.57
CA LEU A 44 -4.69 -3.09 -7.98
C LEU A 44 -5.75 -2.42 -8.87
N HIS A 45 -5.43 -1.30 -9.52
CA HIS A 45 -6.40 -0.53 -10.29
C HIS A 45 -6.60 -1.01 -11.73
N GLU A 46 -5.56 -1.56 -12.37
CA GLU A 46 -5.55 -1.79 -13.82
C GLU A 46 -5.16 -3.22 -14.19
N ASP A 47 -4.06 -3.74 -13.63
CA ASP A 47 -3.48 -5.00 -14.14
C ASP A 47 -4.12 -6.26 -13.56
N SER A 48 -4.69 -6.17 -12.36
CA SER A 48 -5.37 -7.29 -11.69
C SER A 48 -6.66 -7.71 -12.43
N GLN A 49 -7.10 -8.95 -12.20
CA GLN A 49 -8.30 -9.48 -12.87
C GLN A 49 -9.57 -8.70 -12.51
N LEU A 50 -9.64 -8.22 -11.27
CA LEU A 50 -10.71 -7.36 -10.76
C LEU A 50 -10.08 -6.05 -10.31
N LYS A 51 -10.71 -4.92 -10.61
CA LYS A 51 -10.19 -3.61 -10.18
C LYS A 51 -10.44 -3.45 -8.69
N ILE A 52 -9.39 -3.20 -7.92
CA ILE A 52 -9.43 -3.04 -6.47
C ILE A 52 -9.03 -1.63 -6.11
N VAL A 53 -9.95 -0.87 -5.52
CA VAL A 53 -9.64 0.43 -4.92
C VAL A 53 -9.40 0.23 -3.43
N HIS A 54 -8.19 0.52 -2.94
CA HIS A 54 -7.81 0.30 -1.54
C HIS A 54 -8.62 1.15 -0.55
N ARG A 55 -8.89 2.42 -0.89
CA ARG A 55 -9.63 3.44 -0.12
C ARG A 55 -9.05 3.84 1.25
N ASP A 56 -8.04 3.16 1.77
CA ASP A 56 -7.34 3.56 3.00
C ASP A 56 -5.82 3.48 2.85
N LEU A 57 -5.29 4.06 1.78
CA LEU A 57 -3.84 4.06 1.55
C LEU A 57 -3.18 5.15 2.40
N LYS A 58 -2.34 4.71 3.34
CA LYS A 58 -1.54 5.56 4.24
C LYS A 58 -0.26 4.84 4.62
N ALA A 59 0.71 5.56 5.20
CA ALA A 59 2.01 5.00 5.54
C ALA A 59 1.94 3.81 6.51
N SER A 60 0.97 3.78 7.43
CA SER A 60 0.75 2.64 8.34
C SER A 60 0.23 1.39 7.63
N ASN A 61 -0.34 1.53 6.43
CA ASN A 61 -0.85 0.44 5.59
C ASN A 61 0.13 0.03 4.47
N VAL A 62 1.39 0.46 4.56
CA VAL A 62 2.48 -0.01 3.68
C VAL A 62 3.52 -0.70 4.54
N LEU A 63 3.59 -2.02 4.45
CA LEU A 63 4.60 -2.82 5.15
C LEU A 63 5.88 -2.94 4.33
N LEU A 64 7.01 -3.17 5.01
CA LEU A 64 8.32 -3.27 4.40
C LEU A 64 8.95 -4.63 4.71
N ASP A 65 9.36 -5.34 3.65
CA ASP A 65 10.14 -6.57 3.81
C ASP A 65 11.60 -6.28 4.23
N SER A 66 12.41 -7.32 4.40
CA SER A 66 13.81 -7.20 4.82
C SER A 66 14.68 -6.36 3.86
N ALA A 67 14.32 -6.25 2.59
CA ALA A 67 15.03 -5.50 1.56
C ALA A 67 14.38 -4.14 1.27
N TYR A 68 13.53 -3.64 2.16
CA TYR A 68 12.77 -2.39 2.02
C TYR A 68 11.89 -2.35 0.77
N ASN A 69 11.44 -3.50 0.27
CA ASN A 69 10.38 -3.51 -0.74
C ASN A 69 9.03 -3.26 -0.04
N PRO A 70 8.20 -2.34 -0.55
CA PRO A 70 6.89 -2.06 0.01
C PRO A 70 5.87 -3.11 -0.40
N LYS A 71 4.97 -3.45 0.53
CA LYS A 71 3.75 -4.23 0.30
C LYS A 71 2.57 -3.49 0.88
N ILE A 72 1.58 -3.18 0.03
CA ILE A 72 0.32 -2.57 0.47
C ILE A 72 -0.44 -3.61 1.30
N SER A 73 -0.97 -3.20 2.44
CA SER A 73 -1.68 -4.06 3.41
C SER A 73 -2.97 -3.39 3.89
N ASP A 74 -3.78 -4.15 4.62
CA ASP A 74 -5.06 -3.70 5.20
C ASP A 74 -6.11 -3.28 4.16
N PHE A 75 -6.55 -4.27 3.39
CA PHE A 75 -7.64 -4.13 2.42
C PHE A 75 -9.04 -4.17 3.09
N GLY A 76 -9.16 -3.95 4.41
CA GLY A 76 -10.44 -4.02 5.13
C GLY A 76 -11.49 -3.03 4.61
N LEU A 77 -11.03 -1.92 4.03
CA LEU A 77 -11.86 -0.92 3.37
C LEU A 77 -11.77 -0.99 1.85
N ALA A 78 -11.14 -2.00 1.24
CA ALA A 78 -11.04 -2.08 -0.20
C ALA A 78 -12.41 -2.29 -0.87
N LYS A 79 -12.52 -1.90 -2.14
CA LYS A 79 -13.70 -2.16 -2.98
C LYS A 79 -13.26 -2.80 -4.29
N ILE A 80 -13.93 -3.89 -4.64
CA ILE A 80 -13.68 -4.68 -5.84
C ILE A 80 -14.75 -4.34 -6.88
N PHE A 81 -14.33 -4.17 -8.13
CA PHE A 81 -15.18 -3.87 -9.27
C PHE A 81 -14.80 -4.77 -10.45
N GLU A 82 -15.79 -5.07 -11.29
CA GLU A 82 -15.56 -5.76 -12.56
C GLU A 82 -14.90 -4.82 -13.57
N ARG A 83 -14.17 -5.37 -14.55
CA ARG A 83 -13.33 -4.57 -15.46
C ARG A 83 -14.15 -3.62 -16.35
N ASP A 84 -15.37 -4.00 -16.68
CA ASP A 84 -16.34 -3.26 -17.49
C ASP A 84 -16.92 -2.03 -16.75
N GLN A 85 -16.85 -2.01 -15.42
CA GLN A 85 -17.25 -0.88 -14.60
C GLN A 85 -16.18 0.23 -14.59
N SER A 86 -16.21 1.09 -15.60
CA SER A 86 -15.29 2.25 -15.69
C SER A 86 -15.64 3.40 -14.74
N LYS A 87 -16.92 3.50 -14.34
CA LYS A 87 -17.42 4.55 -13.43
C LYS A 87 -18.36 3.92 -12.43
N VAL A 88 -17.97 3.95 -11.15
CA VAL A 88 -18.81 3.51 -10.05
C VAL A 88 -18.81 4.58 -8.97
N ILE A 89 -20.00 4.99 -8.55
CA ILE A 89 -20.18 5.96 -7.47
C ILE A 89 -20.36 5.16 -6.18
N THR A 90 -19.46 5.37 -5.22
CA THR A 90 -19.61 4.78 -3.89
C THR A 90 -20.23 5.81 -2.94
N HIS A 91 -21.45 5.57 -2.45
CA HIS A 91 -22.11 6.47 -1.49
C HIS A 91 -21.56 6.36 -0.06
N ARG A 92 -20.83 5.27 0.24
CA ARG A 92 -20.25 5.04 1.56
C ARG A 92 -18.86 5.66 1.63
N ILE A 93 -18.72 6.68 2.47
CA ILE A 93 -17.42 7.23 2.87
C ILE A 93 -16.65 6.14 3.63
N ALA A 94 -15.40 5.91 3.24
CA ALA A 94 -14.50 4.96 3.85
C ALA A 94 -13.07 5.49 3.75
N GLY A 95 -12.23 5.17 4.73
CA GLY A 95 -10.88 5.71 4.89
C GLY A 95 -10.85 6.84 5.92
N THR A 96 -9.68 7.47 6.05
CA THR A 96 -9.43 8.63 6.95
C THR A 96 -8.81 9.77 6.18
#